data_AF-A0A949L669-F1
#
_entry.id   AF-A0A949L669-F1
#
_cell.length_a   1.000
_cell.length_b   1.000
_cell.length_c   1.000
_cell.angle_alpha   90.00
_cell.angle_beta   90.00
_cell.angle_gamma   90.00
#
_symmetry.space_group_name_H-M   'P 1'
#
loop_
_entity.id
_entity.type
_entity.pdbx_description
1 polymer ?
#
loop_
_entity_poly.entity_id
_entity_poly.type
_entity_poly.pdbx_seq_one_letter_code
_entity_poly.pdbx_strand_id
1 'polypeptide(L)'
;MTRQFDPELLYVECSQCGQPILWGHGTTSKLLRMAGIETATLDERCVIVSEGCPACQPGETSFTTQVVRLGREKGDRMSHSAAAN
;
A
#
# COMPACT_ATOMS: atom_id res chain seq x y z
N MET A 1 24.95 9.45 3.26
CA MET A 1 23.67 10.02 2.80
C MET A 1 22.60 8.95 2.96
N THR A 2 21.79 9.01 4.00
CA THR A 2 20.59 8.18 4.11
C THR A 2 19.62 8.67 3.05
N ARG A 3 19.46 7.89 1.98
CA ARG A 3 18.55 8.20 0.89
C ARG A 3 17.13 8.06 1.48
N GLN A 4 16.48 9.19 1.74
CA GLN A 4 15.12 9.19 2.26
C GLN A 4 14.18 8.61 1.19
N PHE A 5 13.29 7.70 1.60
CA PHE A 5 12.30 7.13 0.70
C PHE A 5 11.35 8.23 0.22
N ASP A 6 11.07 8.25 -1.08
CA ASP A 6 10.10 9.19 -1.65
C ASP A 6 8.68 8.61 -1.45
N PRO A 7 7.85 9.21 -0.59
CA PRO A 7 6.50 8.71 -0.32
C PRO A 7 5.60 8.72 -1.57
N GLU A 8 5.91 9.51 -2.61
CA GLU A 8 5.17 9.49 -3.86
C GLU A 8 5.37 8.19 -4.65
N LEU A 9 6.35 7.35 -4.27
CA LEU A 9 6.58 6.02 -4.83
C LEU A 9 5.81 4.92 -4.09
N LEU A 10 5.02 5.24 -3.06
CA LEU A 10 4.16 4.24 -2.41
C LEU A 10 3.09 3.75 -3.37
N TYR A 11 2.99 2.43 -3.46
CA TYR A 11 1.91 1.78 -4.18
C TYR A 11 0.58 1.98 -3.43
N VAL A 12 -0.48 2.33 -4.17
CA VAL A 12 -1.83 2.54 -3.64
C VAL A 12 -2.79 1.57 -4.31
N GLU A 13 -3.53 0.80 -3.53
CA GLU A 13 -4.47 -0.21 -4.01
C GLU A 13 -5.89 -0.01 -3.48
N CYS A 14 -6.90 -0.29 -4.30
CA CYS A 14 -8.28 -0.41 -3.85
C CYS A 14 -8.53 -1.78 -3.22
N SER A 15 -8.97 -1.83 -1.96
CA SER A 15 -9.30 -3.09 -1.27
C SER A 15 -10.49 -3.85 -1.85
N GLN A 16 -11.33 -3.18 -2.65
CA GLN A 16 -12.54 -3.77 -3.23
C GLN A 16 -12.29 -4.51 -4.54
N CYS A 17 -11.47 -3.93 -5.44
CA CYS A 17 -11.23 -4.48 -6.77
C CYS A 17 -9.76 -4.82 -7.06
N GLY A 18 -8.84 -4.53 -6.15
CA GLY A 18 -7.40 -4.72 -6.33
C GLY A 18 -6.76 -3.81 -7.38
N GLN A 19 -7.52 -2.87 -7.97
CA GLN A 19 -6.96 -1.95 -8.96
C GLN A 19 -6.04 -0.93 -8.30
N PRO A 20 -4.90 -0.59 -8.95
CA PRO A 20 -4.04 0.48 -8.50
C PRO A 20 -4.76 1.82 -8.59
N ILE A 21 -4.59 2.66 -7.57
CA ILE A 21 -5.12 4.03 -7.57
C ILE A 21 -3.98 4.98 -7.92
N LEU A 22 -4.12 5.69 -9.03
CA LEU A 22 -3.15 6.69 -9.45
C LEU A 22 -3.51 8.04 -8.84
N TRP A 23 -2.61 8.55 -8.02
CA TRP A 23 -2.72 9.90 -7.49
C TRP A 23 -1.81 10.87 -8.23
N GLY A 24 -2.26 12.13 -8.29
CA GLY A 24 -1.41 13.20 -8.80
C GLY A 24 -0.25 13.47 -7.85
N HIS A 25 0.86 13.95 -8.39
CA HIS A 25 2.05 14.29 -7.63
C HIS A 25 1.73 15.17 -6.40
N GLY A 26 2.29 14.81 -5.25
CA GLY A 26 2.15 15.50 -3.97
C GLY A 26 0.92 15.10 -3.16
N THR A 27 0.02 14.29 -3.72
CA THR A 27 -1.20 13.83 -3.03
C THR A 27 -0.84 12.91 -1.88
N THR A 28 0.09 11.97 -2.08
CA THR A 28 0.51 11.03 -1.04
C THR A 28 1.15 11.76 0.14
N SER A 29 2.11 12.65 -0.14
CA SER A 29 2.76 13.48 0.87
C SER A 29 1.76 14.34 1.65
N LYS A 30 0.77 14.92 0.95
CA LYS A 30 -0.29 15.70 1.60
C LYS A 30 -1.12 14.84 2.54
N LEU A 31 -1.53 13.64 2.11
CA LEU A 31 -2.38 12.74 2.88
C LEU A 31 -1.64 12.22 4.13
N LEU A 32 -0.38 11.80 3.97
CA LEU A 32 0.46 11.36 5.09
C LEU A 32 0.65 12.46 6.13
N ARG A 33 0.91 13.70 5.68
CA ARG A 33 1.02 14.87 6.58
C ARG A 33 -0.28 15.14 7.33
N MET A 34 -1.43 15.04 6.66
CA MET A 34 -2.74 15.21 7.30
C MET A 34 -3.02 14.12 8.34
N ALA A 35 -2.54 12.89 8.10
CA ALA A 35 -2.65 11.77 9.02
C ALA A 35 -1.62 11.80 10.16
N GLY A 36 -0.69 12.77 10.18
CA GLY A 36 0.40 12.82 11.16
C GLY A 36 1.44 11.71 11.01
N ILE A 37 1.55 11.11 9.82
CA ILE A 37 2.51 10.04 9.54
C ILE A 37 3.84 10.65 9.08
N GLU A 38 4.91 10.34 9.80
CA GLU A 38 6.26 10.78 9.47
C GLU A 38 6.82 9.97 8.28
N THR A 39 7.17 10.65 7.19
CA THR A 39 7.68 9.99 5.96
C THR A 39 9.00 9.26 6.18
N ALA A 40 9.78 9.64 7.19
CA ALA A 40 11.01 8.95 7.58
C ALA A 40 10.79 7.52 8.09
N THR A 41 9.56 7.17 8.47
CA THR A 41 9.17 5.83 8.94
C THR A 41 8.71 4.90 7.80
N LEU A 42 8.63 5.44 6.58
CA LEU A 42 8.14 4.74 5.40
C LEU A 42 9.31 4.21 4.57
N ASP A 43 9.10 3.06 3.96
CA ASP A 43 10.06 2.39 3.09
C ASP A 43 9.31 1.59 2.01
N GLU A 44 10.04 0.81 1.21
CA GLU A 44 9.49 0.04 0.10
C GLU A 44 8.49 -1.06 0.51
N ARG A 45 8.35 -1.34 1.82
CA ARG A 45 7.41 -2.32 2.35
C ARG A 45 6.08 -1.69 2.76
N CYS A 46 5.96 -0.38 2.70
CA CYS A 46 4.72 0.32 2.96
C CYS A 46 3.87 0.37 1.68
N VAL A 47 2.57 0.14 1.84
CA VAL A 47 1.56 0.31 0.80
C VAL A 47 0.40 1.10 1.37
N ILE A 48 -0.33 1.81 0.52
CA ILE A 48 -1.56 2.48 0.92
C ILE A 48 -2.74 1.67 0.40
N VAL A 49 -3.68 1.38 1.27
CA VAL A 49 -4.91 0.68 0.92
C VAL A 49 -6.08 1.64 1.05
N SER A 50 -6.86 1.78 -0.01
CA SER A 50 -8.08 2.58 -0.05
C SER A 50 -9.31 1.69 0.05
N GLU A 51 -10.28 2.07 0.88
CA GLU A 51 -11.56 1.38 1.07
C GLU A 51 -12.56 1.65 -0.07
N GLY A 52 -12.06 1.82 -1.29
CA GLY A 52 -12.83 2.10 -2.49
C GLY A 52 -12.01 2.86 -3.52
N CYS A 53 -12.57 2.96 -4.73
CA CYS A 53 -12.04 3.77 -5.81
C CYS A 53 -13.17 4.21 -6.75
N PRO A 54 -12.93 5.21 -7.62
CA PRO A 54 -13.94 5.71 -8.55
C PRO A 54 -14.51 4.63 -9.50
N ALA A 55 -13.77 3.54 -9.73
CA ALA A 55 -14.26 2.42 -10.53
C ALA A 55 -15.25 1.52 -9.76
N CYS A 56 -15.06 1.35 -8.44
CA CYS A 56 -15.97 0.57 -7.60
C CYS A 56 -17.23 1.35 -7.22
N GLN A 57 -17.08 2.64 -6.95
CA GLN A 57 -18.15 3.51 -6.46
C GLN A 57 -18.17 4.79 -7.31
N PRO A 58 -18.76 4.74 -8.52
CA PRO A 58 -18.86 5.91 -9.38
C PRO A 58 -19.61 7.05 -8.68
N GLY A 59 -19.02 8.24 -8.66
CA GLY A 59 -19.60 9.43 -8.03
C GLY A 59 -19.10 9.69 -6.60
N GLU A 60 -18.49 8.72 -5.94
CA GLU A 60 -17.77 8.95 -4.69
C GLU A 60 -16.39 9.57 -4.98
N THR A 61 -16.01 10.56 -4.16
CA THR A 61 -14.78 11.33 -4.34
C THR A 61 -13.84 11.21 -3.14
N SER A 62 -14.34 10.67 -2.03
CA SER A 62 -13.59 10.51 -0.78
C SER A 62 -13.61 9.06 -0.34
N PHE A 63 -12.43 8.48 -0.13
CA PHE A 63 -12.27 7.11 0.34
C PHE A 63 -11.37 7.10 1.57
N THR A 64 -11.74 6.28 2.57
CA THR A 64 -10.86 6.02 3.71
C THR A 64 -9.61 5.30 3.21
N THR A 65 -8.44 5.73 3.67
CA THR A 65 -7.16 5.14 3.28
C THR A 65 -6.34 4.80 4.52
N GLN A 66 -5.54 3.73 4.43
CA GLN A 66 -4.69 3.24 5.51
C GLN A 66 -3.30 2.93 4.96
N VAL A 67 -2.26 3.24 5.74
CA VAL A 67 -0.89 2.81 5.43
C VAL A 67 -0.64 1.46 6.09
N VAL A 68 -0.34 0.45 5.29
CA VAL A 68 -0.07 -0.91 5.73
C VAL A 68 1.38 -1.24 5.46
N ARG A 69 2.04 -1.87 6.44
CA ARG A 69 3.40 -2.40 6.27
C ARG A 69 3.33 -3.88 5.97
N LEU A 70 3.86 -4.27 4.82
CA LEU A 70 3.90 -5.65 4.38
C LEU A 70 4.82 -6.47 5.30
N GLY A 71 4.29 -7.60 5.79
CA GLY A 71 5.09 -8.60 6.48
C GLY A 71 6.14 -9.21 5.56
N ARG A 72 7.22 -9.76 6.12
CA ARG A 72 8.09 -10.65 5.33
C ARG A 72 7.25 -11.85 4.91
N GLU A 73 7.39 -12.28 3.66
CA GLU A 73 6.92 -13.58 3.24
C GLU A 73 7.41 -14.62 4.27
N LYS A 74 6.48 -15.37 4.87
CA LYS A 74 6.88 -16.53 5.66
C LYS A 74 7.56 -17.46 4.68
N GLY A 75 8.90 -17.50 4.74
CA GLY A 75 9.70 -18.39 3.92
C GLY A 75 9.10 -19.79 3.95
N ASP A 76 8.80 -20.28 2.76
CA ASP A 76 8.80 -21.67 2.35
C ASP A 76 8.83 -22.70 3.50
N ARG A 77 7.65 -22.98 4.05
CA ARG A 77 7.42 -24.21 4.81
C ARG A 77 6.43 -25.08 4.05
N MET A 78 6.60 -25.17 2.73
CA MET A 78 6.02 -26.25 1.95
C MET A 78 6.87 -27.48 2.26
N SER A 79 6.45 -28.22 3.30
CA SER A 79 6.99 -29.53 3.57
C SER A 79 6.59 -30.41 2.38
N HIS A 80 7.50 -30.60 1.43
CA HIS A 80 7.40 -31.70 0.49
C HIS A 80 7.49 -33.01 1.30
N SER A 81 6.37 -33.48 1.84
CA SER A 81 6.21 -34.90 2.13
C SER A 81 6.02 -35.58 0.78
N ALA A 82 7.13 -36.05 0.21
CA ALA A 82 7.10 -36.99 -0.89
C ALA A 82 6.29 -38.21 -0.44
N ALA A 83 5.12 -38.41 -1.06
CA ALA A 83 4.45 -39.70 -1.02
C ALA A 83 5.31 -40.66 -1.87
N ALA A 84 6.05 -41.53 -1.20
CA ALA A 84 6.62 -42.71 -1.83
C ALA A 84 5.49 -43.72 -2.06
N ASN A 85 5.28 -44.09 -3.33
CA ASN A 85 4.55 -45.30 -3.70
C ASN A 85 5.47 -46.52 -3.58
#